data_AF-A0A7C8ZWZ1-F1
#
_entry.id   AF-A0A7C8ZWZ1-F1
#
_cell.length_a   1.000
_cell.length_b   1.000
_cell.length_c   1.000
_cell.angle_alpha   90.00
_cell.angle_beta   90.00
_cell.angle_gamma   90.00
#
_symmetry.space_group_name_H-M   'P 1'
#
loop_
_entity.id
_entity.type
_entity.pdbx_description
1 polymer ?
#
loop_
_entity_poly.entity_id
_entity_poly.type
_entity_poly.pdbx_seq_one_letter_code
_entity_poly.pdbx_strand_id
1 'polypeptide(L)'
;LLGYLGQAAYLMQNQGDYTQVFYSSVPSGAFWPVLVIANVAALIASRAMTTATFSCIKQSTALGCFPRLKIIHTSRKFMGQIYIPVLNWFLLAACVVLVCSVPSVTEIGNAYGIAELGVMMMTTILVTLVMILIWQINIVIVMAFLIIFMGLELTFFSSAIWFVGDGSWIILIFAGVLFVVMSIWNYGSKLKYETEVKQKMSMDLLRQLGPNLGTIRAPGIGLVYNELARGIPTIFGHFLTTLPAIHSMIIFVCVKYVPVPVVPEGERFFFRRVCPKSYHMFRCIARYG
;
A
#
# COMPACT_ATOMS: atom_id res chain seq x y z
N LEU A 1 19.43 -15.17 -15.10
CA LEU A 1 20.83 -15.51 -14.78
C LEU A 1 21.63 -15.92 -16.03
N LEU A 2 21.25 -16.99 -16.74
CA LEU A 2 21.95 -17.46 -17.94
C LEU A 2 22.17 -16.37 -19.02
N GLY A 3 21.16 -15.53 -19.27
CA GLY A 3 21.31 -14.40 -20.20
C GLY A 3 22.40 -13.40 -19.79
N TYR A 4 22.45 -13.02 -18.50
CA TYR A 4 23.48 -12.12 -17.98
C TYR A 4 24.88 -12.76 -18.00
N LEU A 5 24.99 -14.07 -17.73
CA LEU A 5 26.25 -14.79 -17.86
C LEU A 5 26.73 -14.82 -19.32
N GLY A 6 25.82 -15.00 -20.27
CA GLY A 6 26.13 -14.92 -21.70
C GLY A 6 26.61 -13.53 -22.13
N GLN A 7 25.97 -12.46 -21.63
CA GLN A 7 26.42 -11.09 -21.87
C GLN A 7 27.79 -10.79 -21.27
N ALA A 8 28.05 -11.28 -20.05
CA ALA A 8 29.36 -11.16 -19.41
C ALA A 8 30.44 -11.87 -20.24
N ALA A 9 30.17 -13.08 -20.72
CA ALA A 9 31.09 -13.82 -21.59
C ALA A 9 31.35 -13.08 -22.93
N TYR A 10 30.34 -12.43 -23.50
CA TYR A 10 30.48 -11.60 -24.71
C TYR A 10 31.36 -10.37 -24.46
N LEU A 11 31.12 -9.64 -23.35
CA LEU A 11 31.90 -8.45 -22.97
C LEU A 11 33.37 -8.77 -22.67
N MET A 12 33.67 -9.98 -22.17
CA MET A 12 35.05 -10.41 -21.97
C MET A 12 35.84 -10.48 -23.29
N GLN A 13 35.17 -10.76 -24.42
CA GLN A 13 35.80 -10.83 -25.73
C GLN A 13 35.73 -9.48 -26.48
N ASN A 14 34.66 -8.70 -26.29
CA ASN A 14 34.41 -7.44 -26.98
C ASN A 14 34.29 -6.26 -25.99
N GLN A 15 35.44 -5.76 -25.52
CA GLN A 15 35.54 -4.73 -24.48
C GLN A 15 35.05 -3.31 -24.88
N GLY A 16 34.70 -3.09 -26.16
CA GLY A 16 34.31 -1.77 -26.68
C GLY A 16 32.81 -1.54 -26.89
N ASP A 17 31.97 -2.57 -26.78
CA ASP A 17 30.58 -2.53 -27.26
C ASP A 17 29.56 -2.51 -26.10
N TYR A 18 29.57 -1.44 -25.31
CA TYR A 18 28.81 -1.32 -24.05
C TYR A 18 27.36 -0.82 -24.21
N THR A 19 26.97 -0.30 -25.37
CA THR A 19 25.67 0.38 -25.56
C THR A 19 24.51 -0.59 -25.84
N GLN A 20 24.75 -1.71 -26.53
CA GLN A 20 23.71 -2.68 -26.89
C GLN A 20 24.11 -4.14 -26.65
N VAL A 21 24.79 -4.41 -25.53
CA VAL A 21 25.31 -5.74 -25.15
C VAL A 21 24.30 -6.88 -25.32
N PHE A 22 23.03 -6.64 -24.96
CA PHE A 22 21.97 -7.66 -25.10
C PHE A 22 21.80 -8.11 -26.55
N TYR A 23 21.69 -7.18 -27.50
CA TYR A 23 21.45 -7.50 -28.90
C TYR A 23 22.74 -7.90 -29.63
N SER A 24 23.88 -7.28 -29.30
CA SER A 24 25.18 -7.65 -29.88
C SER A 24 25.62 -9.07 -29.51
N SER A 25 25.18 -9.59 -28.35
CA SER A 25 25.48 -10.97 -27.92
C SER A 25 24.69 -12.06 -28.67
N VAL A 26 23.70 -11.69 -29.48
CA VAL A 26 22.81 -12.64 -30.16
C VAL A 26 23.33 -12.95 -31.57
N PRO A 27 23.38 -14.23 -31.99
CA PRO A 27 23.74 -14.58 -33.36
C PRO A 27 22.81 -13.93 -34.39
N SER A 28 23.35 -13.50 -35.53
CA SER A 28 22.62 -12.77 -36.58
C SER A 28 21.34 -13.49 -37.07
N GLY A 29 21.36 -14.82 -37.17
CA GLY A 29 20.20 -15.62 -37.56
C GLY A 29 19.07 -15.71 -36.51
N ALA A 30 19.38 -15.46 -35.23
CA ALA A 30 18.43 -15.53 -34.12
C ALA A 30 17.92 -14.15 -33.65
N PHE A 31 18.41 -13.06 -34.24
CA PHE A 31 18.07 -11.69 -33.85
C PHE A 31 16.56 -11.42 -33.88
N TRP A 32 15.89 -11.74 -34.99
CA TRP A 32 14.46 -11.47 -35.17
C TRP A 32 13.56 -12.22 -34.16
N PRO A 33 13.72 -13.54 -33.94
CA PRO A 33 13.00 -14.24 -32.88
C PRO A 33 13.24 -13.67 -31.49
N VAL A 34 14.50 -13.36 -31.14
CA VAL A 34 14.85 -12.82 -29.82
C VAL A 34 14.24 -11.45 -29.60
N LEU A 35 14.22 -10.58 -30.62
CA LEU A 35 13.60 -9.26 -30.56
C LEU A 35 12.09 -9.35 -30.29
N VAL A 36 11.38 -10.28 -30.94
CA VAL A 36 9.95 -10.49 -30.69
C VAL A 36 9.72 -10.98 -29.26
N ILE A 37 10.51 -11.96 -28.79
CA ILE A 37 10.39 -12.49 -27.43
C ILE A 37 10.69 -11.41 -26.39
N ALA A 38 11.72 -10.59 -26.61
CA ALA A 38 12.09 -9.50 -25.71
C ALA A 38 10.96 -8.46 -25.56
N ASN A 39 10.30 -8.09 -26.65
CA ASN A 39 9.15 -7.18 -26.62
C ASN A 39 7.94 -7.79 -25.90
N VAL A 40 7.63 -9.07 -26.15
CA VAL A 40 6.55 -9.77 -25.44
C VAL A 40 6.86 -9.86 -23.95
N ALA A 41 8.10 -10.15 -23.57
CA ALA A 41 8.53 -10.17 -22.17
C ALA A 41 8.40 -8.79 -21.51
N ALA A 42 8.79 -7.71 -22.20
CA ALA A 42 8.63 -6.34 -21.71
C ALA A 42 7.15 -5.96 -21.49
N LEU A 43 6.25 -6.38 -22.38
CA LEU A 43 4.80 -6.18 -22.22
C LEU A 43 4.26 -6.93 -21.00
N ILE A 44 4.67 -8.19 -20.81
CA ILE A 44 4.27 -9.00 -19.64
C ILE A 44 4.78 -8.35 -18.35
N ALA A 45 6.05 -7.92 -18.33
CA ALA A 45 6.66 -7.26 -17.18
C ALA A 45 5.90 -5.96 -16.80
N SER A 46 5.55 -5.13 -17.79
CA SER A 46 4.76 -3.90 -17.57
C SER A 46 3.39 -4.20 -16.94
N ARG A 47 2.70 -5.25 -17.41
CA ARG A 47 1.41 -5.68 -16.84
C ARG A 47 1.53 -6.22 -15.42
N ALA A 48 2.59 -7.00 -15.15
CA ALA A 48 2.88 -7.51 -13.82
C ALA A 48 3.16 -6.37 -12.83
N MET A 49 4.00 -5.39 -13.22
CA MET A 49 4.32 -4.21 -12.40
C MET A 49 3.06 -3.41 -12.04
N THR A 50 2.21 -3.12 -13.03
CA THR A 50 0.96 -2.38 -12.80
C THR A 50 0.05 -3.10 -11.79
N THR A 51 -0.07 -4.42 -11.91
CA THR A 51 -0.90 -5.24 -11.00
C THR A 51 -0.29 -5.30 -9.58
N ALA A 52 1.04 -5.37 -9.48
CA ALA A 52 1.75 -5.30 -8.20
C ALA A 52 1.53 -3.95 -7.51
N THR A 53 1.60 -2.83 -8.24
CA THR A 53 1.32 -1.49 -7.70
C THR A 53 -0.08 -1.38 -7.12
N PHE A 54 -1.10 -1.95 -7.80
CA PHE A 54 -2.48 -1.97 -7.27
C PHE A 54 -2.59 -2.72 -5.95
N SER A 55 -1.86 -3.84 -5.82
CA SER A 55 -1.82 -4.62 -4.59
C SER A 55 -1.12 -3.86 -3.45
N CYS A 56 0.00 -3.21 -3.73
CA CYS A 56 0.71 -2.38 -2.76
C CYS A 56 -0.15 -1.21 -2.28
N ILE A 57 -0.81 -0.48 -3.18
CA ILE A 57 -1.68 0.64 -2.82
C ILE A 57 -2.89 0.17 -1.99
N LYS A 58 -3.50 -0.98 -2.32
CA LYS A 58 -4.55 -1.56 -1.48
C LYS A 58 -4.06 -1.80 -0.04
N GLN A 59 -2.86 -2.37 0.11
CA GLN A 59 -2.26 -2.60 1.43
C GLN A 59 -1.93 -1.28 2.15
N SER A 60 -1.41 -0.28 1.44
CA SER A 60 -1.15 1.05 1.99
C SER A 60 -2.42 1.77 2.44
N THR A 61 -3.52 1.67 1.68
CA THR A 61 -4.83 2.22 2.09
C THR A 61 -5.37 1.49 3.33
N ALA A 62 -5.17 0.18 3.46
CA ALA A 62 -5.57 -0.57 4.64
C ALA A 62 -4.80 -0.17 5.90
N LEU A 63 -3.54 0.25 5.75
CA LEU A 63 -2.70 0.81 6.82
C LEU A 63 -2.99 2.30 7.13
N GLY A 64 -3.84 2.97 6.34
CA GLY A 64 -4.14 4.39 6.49
C GLY A 64 -3.07 5.34 5.92
N CYS A 65 -2.08 4.81 5.19
CA CYS A 65 -0.99 5.59 4.58
C CYS A 65 -1.35 6.20 3.22
N PHE A 66 -2.53 5.89 2.68
CA PHE A 66 -2.95 6.35 1.36
C PHE A 66 -4.44 6.73 1.36
N PRO A 67 -4.86 7.74 0.57
CA PRO A 67 -6.27 8.07 0.41
C PRO A 67 -7.11 6.88 -0.04
N ARG A 68 -8.38 6.87 0.36
CA ARG A 68 -9.33 5.84 -0.05
C ARG A 68 -9.66 6.02 -1.54
N LEU A 69 -9.14 5.12 -2.36
CA LEU A 69 -9.45 5.05 -3.78
C LEU A 69 -10.61 4.08 -4.04
N LYS A 70 -11.33 4.29 -5.15
CA LYS A 70 -12.34 3.35 -5.62
C LYS A 70 -11.65 2.09 -6.15
N ILE A 71 -11.75 1.01 -5.40
CA ILE A 71 -11.20 -0.29 -5.76
C ILE A 71 -12.29 -1.09 -6.46
N ILE A 72 -12.03 -1.54 -7.68
CA ILE A 72 -12.92 -2.43 -8.44
C ILE A 72 -12.30 -3.82 -8.40
N HIS A 73 -13.03 -4.79 -7.85
CA HIS A 73 -12.63 -6.18 -7.88
C HIS A 73 -13.01 -6.78 -9.23
N THR A 74 -12.01 -7.10 -10.04
CA THR A 74 -12.22 -7.65 -11.39
C THR A 74 -12.64 -9.12 -11.36
N SER A 75 -12.31 -9.85 -10.28
CA SER A 75 -12.71 -11.24 -10.09
C SER A 75 -13.22 -11.52 -8.69
N ARG A 76 -14.28 -12.33 -8.62
CA ARG A 76 -14.85 -12.86 -7.36
C ARG A 76 -14.05 -14.03 -6.79
N LYS A 77 -13.18 -14.67 -7.60
CA LYS A 77 -12.39 -15.85 -7.19
C LYS A 77 -10.95 -15.52 -6.79
N PHE A 78 -10.33 -14.51 -7.40
CA PHE A 78 -8.94 -14.14 -7.14
C PHE A 78 -8.86 -12.77 -6.46
N MET A 79 -8.57 -12.78 -5.16
CA MET A 79 -8.47 -11.57 -4.33
C MET A 79 -7.37 -10.60 -4.82
N GLY A 80 -6.37 -11.10 -5.56
CA GLY A 80 -5.30 -10.30 -6.16
C GLY A 80 -5.65 -9.61 -7.49
N GLN A 81 -6.80 -9.92 -8.10
CA GLN A 81 -7.24 -9.23 -9.33
C GLN A 81 -8.01 -7.95 -8.96
N ILE A 82 -7.22 -6.92 -8.70
CA ILE A 82 -7.69 -5.60 -8.27
C ILE A 82 -7.44 -4.60 -9.40
N TYR A 83 -8.44 -3.79 -9.73
CA TYR A 83 -8.30 -2.70 -10.67
C TYR A 83 -8.64 -1.37 -9.99
N ILE A 84 -7.73 -0.40 -10.08
CA ILE A 84 -7.91 0.94 -9.53
C ILE A 84 -7.83 1.94 -10.70
N PRO A 85 -8.97 2.40 -11.24
CA PRO A 85 -9.00 3.21 -12.47
C PRO A 85 -8.18 4.49 -12.37
N VAL A 86 -8.29 5.20 -11.24
CA VAL A 86 -7.58 6.47 -11.00
C VAL A 86 -6.07 6.26 -11.04
N LEU A 87 -5.60 5.17 -10.44
CA LEU A 87 -4.19 4.86 -10.38
C LEU A 87 -3.66 4.39 -11.74
N ASN A 88 -4.46 3.68 -12.53
CA ASN A 88 -4.09 3.31 -13.89
C ASN A 88 -3.86 4.54 -14.80
N TRP A 89 -4.77 5.51 -14.75
CA TRP A 89 -4.61 6.77 -15.50
C TRP A 89 -3.44 7.59 -14.97
N PHE A 90 -3.26 7.64 -13.66
CA PHE A 90 -2.10 8.30 -13.05
C PHE A 90 -0.78 7.68 -13.50
N LEU A 91 -0.64 6.35 -13.44
CA LEU A 91 0.56 5.64 -13.89
C LEU A 91 0.82 5.88 -15.38
N LEU A 92 -0.23 5.86 -16.22
CA LEU A 92 -0.10 6.17 -17.65
C LEU A 92 0.44 7.58 -17.87
N ALA A 93 -0.15 8.59 -17.22
CA ALA A 93 0.32 9.97 -17.33
C ALA A 93 1.75 10.14 -16.82
N ALA A 94 2.07 9.56 -15.66
CA ALA A 94 3.42 9.62 -15.07
C ALA A 94 4.47 8.95 -15.97
N CYS A 95 4.16 7.81 -16.57
CA CYS A 95 5.05 7.14 -17.53
C CYS A 95 5.26 7.98 -18.79
N VAL A 96 4.21 8.58 -19.36
CA VAL A 96 4.33 9.45 -20.54
C VAL A 96 5.19 10.68 -20.22
N VAL A 97 4.94 11.35 -19.09
CA VAL A 97 5.73 12.50 -18.65
C VAL A 97 7.19 12.13 -18.46
N LEU A 98 7.48 10.99 -17.81
CA LEU A 98 8.84 10.54 -17.57
C LEU A 98 9.59 10.22 -18.87
N VAL A 99 8.95 9.52 -19.82
CA VAL A 99 9.53 9.21 -21.14
C VAL A 99 9.77 10.48 -21.96
N CYS A 100 8.88 11.47 -21.88
CA CYS A 100 9.07 12.74 -22.58
C CYS A 100 10.13 13.64 -21.92
N SER A 101 10.36 13.49 -20.61
CA SER A 101 11.27 14.37 -19.84
C SER A 101 12.70 13.84 -19.78
N VAL A 102 12.89 12.52 -19.85
CA VAL A 102 14.20 11.88 -19.75
C VAL A 102 14.54 11.21 -21.09
N PRO A 103 15.45 11.81 -21.89
CA PRO A 103 15.83 11.27 -23.20
C PRO A 103 16.75 10.04 -23.12
N SER A 104 17.38 9.79 -21.97
CA SER A 104 18.36 8.72 -21.79
C SER A 104 17.81 7.50 -21.03
N VAL A 105 17.93 6.32 -21.63
CA VAL A 105 17.52 5.04 -21.00
C VAL A 105 18.44 4.67 -19.84
N THR A 106 19.72 5.08 -19.87
CA THR A 106 20.69 4.75 -18.82
C THR A 106 20.38 5.51 -17.52
N GLU A 107 19.95 6.76 -17.60
CA GLU A 107 19.55 7.56 -16.44
C GLU A 107 18.34 6.96 -15.72
N ILE A 108 17.34 6.51 -16.49
CA ILE A 108 16.14 5.83 -15.96
C ILE A 108 16.55 4.51 -15.28
N GLY A 109 17.44 3.74 -15.91
CA GLY A 109 17.95 2.48 -15.37
C GLY A 109 18.72 2.66 -14.05
N ASN A 110 19.59 3.67 -13.98
CA ASN A 110 20.37 3.97 -12.77
C ASN A 110 19.45 4.38 -11.61
N ALA A 111 18.48 5.26 -11.83
CA ALA A 111 17.54 5.66 -10.81
C ALA A 111 16.66 4.50 -10.32
N TYR A 112 16.20 3.64 -11.24
CA TYR A 112 15.49 2.41 -10.91
C TYR A 112 16.37 1.48 -10.03
N GLY A 113 17.66 1.35 -10.38
CA GLY A 113 18.62 0.58 -9.60
C GLY A 113 18.76 1.07 -8.15
N ILE A 114 18.80 2.39 -7.94
CA ILE A 114 18.84 2.98 -6.59
C ILE A 114 17.59 2.60 -5.80
N ALA A 115 16.40 2.71 -6.41
CA ALA A 115 15.14 2.38 -5.75
C ALA A 115 15.05 0.89 -5.39
N GLU A 116 15.43 0.00 -6.32
CA GLU A 116 15.42 -1.45 -6.12
C GLU A 116 16.40 -1.87 -5.03
N LEU A 117 17.63 -1.32 -5.03
CA LEU A 117 18.61 -1.57 -3.96
C LEU A 117 18.09 -1.11 -2.60
N GLY A 118 17.40 0.04 -2.54
CA GLY A 118 16.76 0.51 -1.31
C GLY A 118 15.68 -0.45 -0.81
N VAL A 119 14.85 -1.00 -1.70
CA VAL A 119 13.84 -2.02 -1.35
C VAL A 119 14.52 -3.29 -0.86
N MET A 120 15.58 -3.76 -1.53
CA MET A 120 16.36 -4.93 -1.11
C MET A 120 16.92 -4.75 0.31
N MET A 121 17.55 -3.61 0.61
CA MET A 121 18.05 -3.30 1.95
C MET A 121 16.94 -3.31 3.01
N MET A 122 15.79 -2.71 2.71
CA MET A 122 14.63 -2.73 3.62
C MET A 122 14.12 -4.15 3.85
N THR A 123 14.09 -4.99 2.82
CA THR A 123 13.70 -6.40 2.96
C THR A 123 14.72 -7.21 3.75
N THR A 124 16.02 -6.98 3.57
CA THR A 124 17.09 -7.64 4.33
C THR A 124 16.99 -7.31 5.81
N ILE A 125 16.71 -6.05 6.17
CA ILE A 125 16.42 -5.64 7.56
C ILE A 125 15.16 -6.36 8.08
N LEU A 126 14.08 -6.34 7.32
CA LEU A 126 12.81 -6.93 7.74
C LEU A 126 12.93 -8.45 7.94
N VAL A 127 13.58 -9.16 7.02
CA VAL A 127 13.85 -10.60 7.12
C VAL A 127 14.74 -10.88 8.33
N THR A 128 15.75 -10.05 8.60
CA THR A 128 16.57 -10.18 9.81
C THR A 128 15.71 -10.09 11.08
N LEU A 129 14.79 -9.13 11.15
CA LEU A 129 13.84 -9.03 12.27
C LEU A 129 12.93 -10.27 12.37
N VAL A 130 12.46 -10.81 11.25
CA VAL A 130 11.66 -12.04 11.20
C VAL A 130 12.47 -13.25 11.70
N MET A 131 13.74 -13.38 11.31
CA MET A 131 14.62 -14.46 11.76
C MET A 131 14.85 -14.44 13.27
N ILE A 132 14.97 -13.25 13.86
CA ILE A 132 15.15 -13.07 15.31
C ILE A 132 13.84 -13.30 16.05
N LEU A 133 12.76 -12.64 15.64
CA LEU A 133 11.53 -12.58 16.43
C LEU A 133 10.59 -13.75 16.20
N ILE A 134 10.49 -14.25 14.96
CA ILE A 134 9.53 -15.30 14.59
C ILE A 134 10.23 -16.66 14.50
N TRP A 135 11.35 -16.75 13.79
CA TRP A 135 12.04 -18.04 13.60
C TRP A 135 12.96 -18.42 14.76
N GLN A 136 13.32 -17.47 15.62
CA GLN A 136 14.14 -17.71 16.83
C GLN A 136 15.44 -18.46 16.51
N ILE A 137 16.07 -18.13 15.37
CA ILE A 137 17.33 -18.75 14.93
C ILE A 137 18.50 -18.21 15.78
N ASN A 138 19.56 -18.99 15.93
CA ASN A 138 20.79 -18.57 16.60
C ASN A 138 21.30 -17.22 16.06
N ILE A 139 21.56 -16.28 16.98
CA ILE A 139 22.01 -14.91 16.69
C ILE A 139 23.25 -14.87 15.78
N VAL A 140 24.14 -15.86 15.86
CA VAL A 140 25.35 -15.91 15.03
C VAL A 140 25.00 -16.08 13.55
N ILE A 141 24.03 -16.96 13.24
CA ILE A 141 23.59 -17.20 11.86
C ILE A 141 22.87 -15.96 11.31
N VAL A 142 22.05 -15.33 12.15
CA VAL A 142 21.35 -14.09 11.79
C VAL A 142 22.34 -12.96 11.50
N MET A 143 23.34 -12.77 12.36
CA MET A 143 24.38 -11.76 12.17
C MET A 143 25.21 -12.04 10.92
N ALA A 144 25.57 -13.30 10.66
CA ALA A 144 26.26 -13.68 9.43
C ALA A 144 25.44 -13.36 8.18
N PHE A 145 24.14 -13.70 8.18
CA PHE A 145 23.22 -13.34 7.10
C PHE A 145 23.16 -11.83 6.89
N LEU A 146 22.93 -11.06 7.96
CA LEU A 146 22.85 -9.60 7.89
C LEU A 146 24.12 -8.99 7.31
N ILE A 147 25.30 -9.38 7.83
CA ILE A 147 26.58 -8.83 7.39
C ILE A 147 26.84 -9.12 5.91
N ILE A 148 26.57 -10.35 5.45
CA ILE A 148 26.82 -10.75 4.06
C ILE A 148 25.88 -9.99 3.11
N PHE A 149 24.57 -10.06 3.34
CA PHE A 149 23.60 -9.49 2.41
C PHE A 149 23.59 -7.96 2.47
N MET A 150 23.53 -7.38 3.67
CA MET A 150 23.56 -5.92 3.82
C MET A 150 24.91 -5.34 3.39
N GLY A 151 26.02 -6.05 3.60
CA GLY A 151 27.35 -5.60 3.15
C GLY A 151 27.46 -5.54 1.63
N LEU A 152 26.96 -6.55 0.92
CA LEU A 152 26.87 -6.56 -0.54
C LEU A 152 25.97 -5.43 -1.04
N GLU A 153 24.77 -5.31 -0.48
CA GLU A 153 23.81 -4.25 -0.82
C GLU A 153 24.38 -2.85 -0.57
N LEU A 154 25.05 -2.60 0.56
CA LEU A 154 25.69 -1.32 0.85
C LEU A 154 26.78 -0.97 -0.18
N THR A 155 27.53 -1.97 -0.62
CA THR A 155 28.60 -1.78 -1.60
C THR A 155 28.01 -1.36 -2.95
N PHE A 156 26.96 -2.05 -3.41
CA PHE A 156 26.24 -1.67 -4.63
C PHE A 156 25.53 -0.32 -4.47
N PHE A 157 24.93 -0.05 -3.32
CA PHE A 157 24.27 1.21 -3.05
C PHE A 157 25.26 2.38 -3.03
N SER A 158 26.45 2.19 -2.45
CA SER A 158 27.52 3.20 -2.46
C SER A 158 27.97 3.54 -3.89
N SER A 159 28.04 2.55 -4.78
CA SER A 159 28.27 2.80 -6.21
C SER A 159 27.09 3.50 -6.88
N ALA A 160 25.86 3.12 -6.52
CA ALA A 160 24.64 3.69 -7.10
C ALA A 160 24.45 5.18 -6.77
N ILE A 161 24.86 5.63 -5.57
CA ILE A 161 24.77 7.04 -5.14
C ILE A 161 25.54 7.98 -6.08
N TRP A 162 26.67 7.54 -6.63
CA TRP A 162 27.47 8.37 -7.55
C TRP A 162 26.67 8.78 -8.80
N PHE A 163 25.81 7.90 -9.31
CA PHE A 163 24.98 8.15 -10.49
C PHE A 163 23.82 9.13 -10.24
N VAL A 164 23.61 9.58 -8.99
CA VAL A 164 22.61 10.61 -8.67
C VAL A 164 22.99 11.95 -9.30
N GLY A 165 24.29 12.26 -9.41
CA GLY A 165 24.79 13.48 -10.04
C GLY A 165 24.54 13.55 -11.55
N ASP A 166 24.45 12.39 -12.22
CA ASP A 166 24.45 12.29 -13.68
C ASP A 166 23.04 12.30 -14.32
N GLY A 167 21.98 12.69 -13.58
CA GLY A 167 20.63 12.85 -14.15
C GLY A 167 19.52 12.04 -13.46
N SER A 168 19.89 11.08 -12.59
CA SER A 168 18.94 10.20 -11.89
C SER A 168 18.06 10.90 -10.83
N TRP A 169 18.27 12.20 -10.60
CA TRP A 169 17.60 12.99 -9.56
C TRP A 169 16.09 13.16 -9.81
N ILE A 170 15.63 13.17 -11.06
CA ILE A 170 14.21 13.40 -11.41
C ILE A 170 13.31 12.31 -10.79
N ILE A 171 13.72 11.04 -10.91
CA ILE A 171 12.98 9.89 -10.37
C ILE A 171 13.03 9.89 -8.85
N LEU A 172 14.15 10.30 -8.24
CA LEU A 172 14.27 10.45 -6.79
C LEU A 172 13.36 11.55 -6.25
N ILE A 173 13.26 12.70 -6.94
CA ILE A 173 12.30 13.75 -6.58
C ILE A 173 10.88 13.24 -6.70
N PHE A 174 10.54 12.53 -7.78
CA PHE A 174 9.21 11.94 -7.94
C PHE A 174 8.86 11.00 -6.79
N ALA A 175 9.79 10.11 -6.40
CA ALA A 175 9.64 9.23 -5.25
C ALA A 175 9.50 10.03 -3.93
N GLY A 176 10.30 11.07 -3.74
CA GLY A 176 10.24 11.96 -2.57
C GLY A 176 8.90 12.69 -2.44
N VAL A 177 8.36 13.22 -3.54
CA VAL A 177 7.04 13.87 -3.56
C VAL A 177 5.94 12.88 -3.17
N LEU A 178 5.94 11.68 -3.76
CA LEU A 178 4.98 10.63 -3.38
C LEU A 178 5.12 10.23 -1.91
N PHE A 179 6.35 10.09 -1.42
CA PHE A 179 6.62 9.79 -0.01
C PHE A 179 6.08 10.87 0.94
N VAL A 180 6.26 12.15 0.60
CA VAL A 180 5.71 13.27 1.37
C VAL A 180 4.19 13.23 1.39
N VAL A 181 3.55 13.00 0.25
CA VAL A 181 2.08 12.86 0.17
C VAL A 181 1.58 11.71 1.06
N MET A 182 2.23 10.55 0.99
CA MET A 182 1.89 9.40 1.85
C MET A 182 2.12 9.70 3.33
N SER A 183 3.21 10.38 3.68
CA SER A 183 3.57 10.74 5.05
C SER A 183 2.58 11.74 5.66
N ILE A 184 2.21 12.78 4.91
CA ILE A 184 1.21 13.76 5.31
C ILE A 184 -0.15 13.07 5.50
N TRP A 185 -0.52 12.17 4.58
CA TRP A 185 -1.79 11.45 4.66
C TRP A 185 -1.86 10.52 5.87
N ASN A 186 -0.77 9.79 6.14
CA ASN A 186 -0.65 8.93 7.31
C ASN A 186 -0.75 9.75 8.60
N TYR A 187 -0.01 10.87 8.67
CA TYR A 187 -0.04 11.77 9.81
C TYR A 187 -1.45 12.35 10.05
N GLY A 188 -2.11 12.85 9.00
CA GLY A 188 -3.47 13.37 9.08
C GLY A 188 -4.50 12.30 9.49
N SER A 189 -4.38 11.09 8.95
CA SER A 189 -5.25 9.97 9.31
C SER A 189 -5.07 9.56 10.77
N LYS A 190 -3.82 9.52 11.25
CA LYS A 190 -3.50 9.25 12.67
C LYS A 190 -4.03 10.35 13.58
N LEU A 191 -3.82 11.62 13.24
CA LEU A 191 -4.28 12.76 14.03
C LEU A 191 -5.81 12.84 14.11
N LYS A 192 -6.49 12.57 12.98
CA LYS A 192 -7.96 12.45 12.94
C LYS A 192 -8.42 11.35 13.89
N TYR A 193 -7.82 10.16 13.80
CA TYR A 193 -8.16 9.02 14.66
C TYR A 193 -7.94 9.34 16.15
N GLU A 194 -6.80 9.96 16.51
CA GLU A 194 -6.50 10.35 17.89
C GLU A 194 -7.47 11.41 18.41
N THR A 195 -7.85 12.40 17.59
CA THR A 195 -8.84 13.43 17.95
C THR A 195 -10.22 12.81 18.16
N GLU A 196 -10.67 11.94 17.26
CA GLU A 196 -11.92 11.19 17.41
C GLU A 196 -11.91 10.32 18.67
N VAL A 197 -10.75 9.78 19.06
CA VAL A 197 -10.58 9.01 20.29
C VAL A 197 -10.65 9.89 21.55
N LYS A 198 -10.07 11.09 21.51
CA LYS A 198 -10.07 12.03 22.65
C LYS A 198 -11.42 12.68 22.85
N GLN A 199 -12.11 13.06 21.77
CA GLN A 199 -13.39 13.75 21.84
C GLN A 199 -14.60 12.80 21.98
N LYS A 200 -14.40 11.49 22.18
CA LYS A 200 -15.52 10.53 22.34
C LYS A 200 -16.57 11.08 23.29
N MET A 201 -17.83 11.05 22.85
CA MET A 201 -18.93 11.46 23.70
C MET A 201 -18.93 10.59 24.96
N SER A 202 -18.88 11.21 26.13
CA SER A 202 -18.89 10.46 27.38
C SER A 202 -20.21 9.70 27.50
N MET A 203 -20.13 8.45 27.93
CA MET A 203 -21.34 7.64 28.18
C MET A 203 -22.20 8.28 29.28
N ASP A 204 -21.59 9.08 30.15
CA ASP A 204 -22.25 9.81 31.22
C ASP A 204 -23.14 10.93 30.69
N LEU A 205 -22.67 11.68 29.68
CA LEU A 205 -23.48 12.70 29.00
C LEU A 205 -24.71 12.06 28.34
N LEU A 206 -24.53 10.91 27.70
CA LEU A 206 -25.64 10.17 27.10
C LEU A 206 -26.65 9.67 28.13
N ARG A 207 -26.17 9.31 29.33
CA ARG A 207 -27.02 8.88 30.45
C ARG A 207 -27.80 10.05 31.04
N GLN A 208 -27.23 11.26 31.07
CA GLN A 208 -27.92 12.49 31.48
C GLN A 208 -29.02 12.90 30.49
N LEU A 209 -28.82 12.69 29.19
CA LEU A 209 -29.79 13.00 28.13
C LEU A 209 -31.02 12.08 28.10
N GLY A 210 -30.97 10.93 28.77
CA GLY A 210 -32.09 10.00 28.87
C GLY A 210 -32.44 9.24 27.58
N PRO A 211 -33.44 8.34 27.61
CA PRO A 211 -33.78 7.44 26.49
C PRO A 211 -34.24 8.14 25.21
N ASN A 212 -34.81 9.34 25.32
CA ASN A 212 -35.26 10.13 24.19
C ASN A 212 -34.15 11.02 23.61
N LEU A 213 -32.99 11.11 24.27
CA LEU A 213 -31.88 11.98 23.91
C LEU A 213 -32.28 13.44 23.62
N GLY A 214 -33.43 13.89 24.15
CA GLY A 214 -34.00 15.22 23.84
C GLY A 214 -34.55 15.40 22.42
N THR A 215 -34.83 14.32 21.67
CA THR A 215 -35.25 14.37 20.25
C THR A 215 -36.47 13.49 19.95
N ILE A 216 -37.16 13.76 18.85
CA ILE A 216 -38.31 12.98 18.38
C ILE A 216 -37.81 11.72 17.66
N ARG A 217 -38.39 10.54 17.96
CA ARG A 217 -38.03 9.28 17.28
C ARG A 217 -38.91 9.04 16.05
N ALA A 218 -38.33 9.17 14.85
CA ALA A 218 -38.95 8.77 13.60
C ALA A 218 -38.85 7.24 13.40
N PRO A 219 -39.88 6.59 12.85
CA PRO A 219 -39.82 5.15 12.55
C PRO A 219 -38.75 4.87 11.47
N GLY A 220 -37.82 3.96 11.76
CA GLY A 220 -36.80 3.51 10.80
C GLY A 220 -35.47 3.13 11.45
N ILE A 221 -34.49 2.76 10.62
CA ILE A 221 -33.15 2.36 11.05
C ILE A 221 -32.14 3.41 10.56
N GLY A 222 -31.46 4.07 11.49
CA GLY A 222 -30.35 4.96 11.21
C GLY A 222 -29.02 4.20 11.24
N LEU A 223 -28.29 4.20 10.13
CA LEU A 223 -26.93 3.65 10.07
C LEU A 223 -25.92 4.79 10.19
N VAL A 224 -25.08 4.76 11.22
CA VAL A 224 -24.02 5.75 11.42
C VAL A 224 -22.67 5.05 11.27
N TYR A 225 -21.94 5.37 10.21
CA TYR A 225 -20.59 4.86 10.02
C TYR A 225 -19.63 5.49 11.03
N ASN A 226 -18.78 4.66 11.65
CA ASN A 226 -17.80 5.10 12.63
C ASN A 226 -16.54 4.24 12.59
N GLU A 227 -15.36 4.86 12.59
CA GLU A 227 -14.07 4.15 12.62
C GLU A 227 -13.67 3.71 14.04
N LEU A 228 -14.32 4.25 15.07
CA LEU A 228 -14.07 3.92 16.47
C LEU A 228 -14.67 2.57 16.87
N ALA A 229 -13.80 1.63 17.29
CA ALA A 229 -14.23 0.34 17.84
C ALA A 229 -14.90 0.45 19.23
N ARG A 230 -14.63 1.53 19.97
CA ARG A 230 -15.15 1.79 21.32
C ARG A 230 -15.54 3.26 21.47
N GLY A 231 -16.77 3.52 21.89
CA GLY A 231 -17.32 4.85 22.14
C GLY A 231 -18.47 5.21 21.18
N ILE A 232 -19.12 6.35 21.45
CA ILE A 232 -20.07 6.99 20.55
C ILE A 232 -19.31 8.12 19.83
N PRO A 233 -19.39 8.22 18.49
CA PRO A 233 -18.65 9.24 17.76
C PRO A 233 -19.19 10.63 18.08
N THR A 234 -18.32 11.63 18.10
CA THR A 234 -18.68 13.05 18.26
C THR A 234 -19.68 13.53 17.23
N ILE A 235 -19.57 13.01 16.00
CA ILE A 235 -20.49 13.34 14.89
C ILE A 235 -21.96 13.09 15.30
N PHE A 236 -22.20 12.10 16.16
CA PHE A 236 -23.53 11.79 16.65
C PHE A 236 -24.03 12.85 17.64
N GLY A 237 -23.15 13.38 18.49
CA GLY A 237 -23.48 14.51 19.37
C GLY A 237 -23.88 15.75 18.57
N HIS A 238 -23.10 16.10 17.53
CA HIS A 238 -23.44 17.21 16.64
C HIS A 238 -24.72 16.94 15.84
N PHE A 239 -24.97 15.69 15.44
CA PHE A 239 -26.21 15.29 14.77
C PHE A 239 -27.43 15.53 15.68
N LEU A 240 -27.33 15.16 16.97
CA LEU A 240 -28.40 15.38 17.95
C LEU A 240 -28.70 16.86 18.20
N THR A 241 -27.69 17.74 18.17
CA THR A 241 -27.91 19.18 18.37
C THR A 241 -28.44 19.89 17.12
N THR A 242 -28.18 19.33 15.93
CA THR A 242 -28.56 19.97 14.66
C THR A 242 -29.92 19.50 14.16
N LEU A 243 -30.31 18.25 14.47
CA LEU A 243 -31.54 17.65 13.98
C LEU A 243 -32.49 17.32 15.13
N PRO A 244 -33.75 17.78 15.08
CA PRO A 244 -34.74 17.52 16.14
C PRO A 244 -35.30 16.09 16.10
N ALA A 245 -34.89 15.26 15.14
CA ALA A 245 -35.40 13.91 14.95
C ALA A 245 -34.29 12.87 14.75
N ILE A 246 -34.44 11.71 15.40
CA ILE A 246 -33.57 10.54 15.26
C ILE A 246 -34.38 9.31 14.87
N HIS A 247 -33.74 8.31 14.27
CA HIS A 247 -34.40 7.05 13.93
C HIS A 247 -34.68 6.20 15.18
N SER A 248 -35.74 5.38 15.14
CA SER A 248 -36.15 4.54 16.26
C SER A 248 -35.10 3.51 16.66
N MET A 249 -34.34 2.98 15.69
CA MET A 249 -33.15 2.16 15.93
C MET A 249 -31.92 2.80 15.29
N ILE A 250 -30.82 2.88 16.04
CA ILE A 250 -29.55 3.42 15.53
C ILE A 250 -28.50 2.32 15.62
N ILE A 251 -27.82 2.06 14.50
CA ILE A 251 -26.73 1.09 14.41
C ILE A 251 -25.45 1.83 14.03
N PHE A 252 -24.49 1.83 14.94
CA PHE A 252 -23.12 2.29 14.66
C PHE A 252 -22.36 1.20 13.94
N VAL A 253 -22.02 1.42 12.67
CA VAL A 253 -21.30 0.44 11.84
C VAL A 253 -19.82 0.79 11.81
N CYS A 254 -18.98 -0.12 12.29
CA CYS A 254 -17.52 0.01 12.26
C CYS A 254 -16.93 -1.08 11.38
N VAL A 255 -16.29 -0.68 10.28
CA VAL A 255 -15.64 -1.62 9.35
C VAL A 255 -14.17 -1.74 9.72
N LYS A 256 -13.70 -2.96 10.01
CA LYS A 256 -12.31 -3.27 10.35
C LYS A 256 -11.77 -4.30 9.37
N TYR A 257 -10.64 -3.97 8.74
CA TYR A 257 -9.91 -4.95 7.93
C TYR A 257 -8.98 -5.76 8.84
N VAL A 258 -9.05 -7.08 8.72
CA VAL A 258 -8.26 -8.04 9.50
C VAL A 258 -7.33 -8.76 8.51
N PRO A 259 -6.07 -9.05 8.86
CA PRO A 259 -5.12 -9.71 7.94
C PRO A 259 -5.41 -11.22 7.80
N VAL A 260 -6.66 -11.58 7.46
CA VAL A 260 -7.11 -12.97 7.26
C VAL A 260 -7.89 -13.01 5.94
N PRO A 261 -7.57 -13.90 4.99
CA PRO A 261 -8.09 -13.83 3.61
C PRO A 261 -9.62 -13.95 3.48
N VAL A 262 -10.28 -14.69 4.36
CA VAL A 262 -11.75 -14.74 4.44
C VAL A 262 -12.14 -14.82 5.91
N VAL A 263 -12.93 -13.85 6.38
CA VAL A 263 -13.54 -13.91 7.72
C VAL A 263 -14.80 -14.79 7.64
N PRO A 264 -14.95 -15.82 8.49
CA PRO A 264 -16.14 -16.66 8.54
C PRO A 264 -17.41 -15.83 8.71
N GLU A 265 -18.52 -16.23 8.10
CA GLU A 265 -19.79 -15.45 8.13
C GLU A 265 -20.26 -15.16 9.57
N GLY A 266 -20.06 -16.11 10.50
CA GLY A 266 -20.41 -15.94 11.92
C GLY A 266 -19.57 -14.91 12.67
N GLU A 267 -18.34 -14.61 12.22
CA GLU A 267 -17.45 -13.62 12.82
C GLU A 267 -17.41 -12.28 12.07
N ARG A 268 -18.07 -12.23 10.91
CA ARG A 268 -18.08 -11.08 10.01
C ARG A 268 -18.84 -9.90 10.62
N PHE A 269 -19.92 -10.14 11.34
CA PHE A 269 -20.74 -9.09 11.96
C PHE A 269 -20.89 -9.32 13.46
N PHE A 270 -20.20 -8.51 14.26
CA PHE A 270 -20.32 -8.55 15.70
C PHE A 270 -21.28 -7.46 16.19
N PHE A 271 -22.47 -7.86 16.64
CA PHE A 271 -23.46 -6.94 17.19
C PHE A 271 -23.33 -6.84 18.71
N ARG A 272 -23.22 -5.61 19.23
CA ARG A 272 -23.20 -5.33 20.67
C ARG A 272 -24.09 -4.13 20.97
N ARG A 273 -24.84 -4.19 22.06
CA ARG A 273 -25.62 -3.03 22.52
C ARG A 273 -24.69 -2.01 23.18
N VAL A 274 -24.88 -0.73 22.86
CA VAL A 274 -24.04 0.35 23.41
C VAL A 274 -24.61 0.89 24.73
N CYS A 275 -25.93 0.97 24.85
CA CYS A 275 -26.67 1.52 25.98
C CYS A 275 -27.72 0.53 26.54
N PRO A 276 -28.36 0.82 27.69
CA PRO A 276 -29.46 0.02 28.23
C PRO A 276 -30.63 -0.14 27.24
N LYS A 277 -31.54 -1.09 27.50
CA LYS A 277 -32.60 -1.49 26.55
C LYS A 277 -33.44 -0.32 26.01
N SER A 278 -33.63 0.72 26.81
CA SER A 278 -34.45 1.88 26.50
C SER A 278 -33.91 2.78 25.38
N TYR A 279 -32.63 2.70 25.03
CA TYR A 279 -32.02 3.59 24.05
C TYR A 279 -32.10 3.06 22.60
N HIS A 280 -32.35 1.75 22.38
CA HIS A 280 -32.35 1.10 21.06
C HIS A 280 -31.12 1.43 20.18
N MET A 281 -29.94 1.55 20.80
CA MET A 281 -28.67 1.83 20.13
C MET A 281 -27.80 0.58 20.10
N PHE A 282 -27.45 0.17 18.89
CA PHE A 282 -26.63 -1.01 18.60
C PHE A 282 -25.31 -0.60 17.95
N ARG A 283 -24.28 -1.42 18.12
CA ARG A 283 -23.03 -1.34 17.40
C ARG A 283 -22.86 -2.61 16.59
N CYS A 284 -22.51 -2.47 15.33
CA CYS A 284 -22.10 -3.55 14.45
C CYS A 284 -20.62 -3.34 14.11
N ILE A 285 -19.76 -4.30 14.46
CA ILE A 285 -18.39 -4.34 13.97
C ILE A 285 -18.36 -5.32 12.81
N ALA A 286 -18.17 -4.80 11.60
CA ALA A 286 -18.04 -5.58 10.39
C ALA A 286 -16.56 -5.85 10.10
N ARG A 287 -16.13 -7.12 10.18
CA ARG A 287 -14.76 -7.54 9.90
C ARG A 287 -14.65 -8.04 8.47
N TYR A 288 -13.69 -7.51 7.73
CA TYR A 288 -13.39 -7.92 6.37
C TYR A 288 -11.94 -8.39 6.25
N GLY A 289 -11.73 -9.39 5.40
CA GLY A 289 -10.42 -9.94 5.05
C GLY A 289 -9.86 -9.34 3.76
#